data_AF-A0A8C4NEN8-F1
#
_entry.id   AF-A0A8C4NEN8-F1
#
_cell.length_a   1.000
_cell.length_b   1.000
_cell.length_c   1.000
_cell.angle_alpha   90.00
_cell.angle_beta   90.00
_cell.angle_gamma   90.00
#
_symmetry.space_group_name_H-M   'P 1'
#
loop_
_entity.id
_entity.type
_entity.pdbx_description
1 polymer ?
#
loop_
_entity_poly.entity_id
_entity_poly.type
_entity_poly.pdbx_seq_one_letter_code
_entity_poly.pdbx_strand_id
1 'polypeptide(L)'
;MRVHPPRTWGGGGGGGGGGGGGGGGTPSWPAWMDTPLLTLTTVEGLLDRAISGLQQDQPHRQALDNDLANQIDAFIAKLECLKELKTPFKLILDDPSGNSFIENPRAPGPDPDLHVSWYQRSHEQDMKLGIQVCDEDVLSFPTNCPECNASAETHMKLVQIPHFKEVVIMATNCGACGHRTNEVKAGGGVELKGKRIALHVTDVTDMSRDLLKSDTCAVLIPELDLELGPGALGGRFSTLEGLLLNIRDLVRLWDKNPFTIGDSGDVDMAEKLKRFGCEIDEVGTTFIHLLWNVCAPDPDPALTVTDYERTFEQNEELGLTGLLAEGTSAE
;
A
#
# COMPACT_ATOMS: atom_id res chain seq x y z
N MET A 1 8.99 -34.21 -20.82
CA MET A 1 7.94 -34.10 -19.78
C MET A 1 6.60 -33.94 -20.48
N ARG A 2 5.63 -34.81 -20.17
CA ARG A 2 4.29 -34.82 -20.78
C ARG A 2 3.51 -33.60 -20.28
N VAL A 3 2.95 -32.81 -21.20
CA VAL A 3 2.05 -31.71 -20.90
C VAL A 3 0.62 -32.25 -21.05
N HIS A 4 -0.17 -32.19 -19.97
CA HIS A 4 -1.59 -32.52 -20.00
C HIS A 4 -2.40 -31.31 -20.51
N PRO A 5 -3.49 -31.52 -21.29
CA PRO A 5 -4.36 -30.42 -21.73
C PRO A 5 -5.37 -30.01 -20.64
N PRO A 6 -5.88 -28.76 -20.66
CA PRO A 6 -6.86 -28.27 -19.69
C PRO A 6 -8.25 -28.87 -19.95
N ARG A 7 -8.94 -29.19 -18.85
CA ARG A 7 -10.31 -29.72 -18.83
C ARG A 7 -11.31 -28.68 -19.28
N THR A 8 -12.18 -29.05 -20.23
CA THR A 8 -13.40 -28.34 -20.56
C THR A 8 -14.44 -28.57 -19.46
N TRP A 9 -15.04 -27.50 -18.92
CA TRP A 9 -16.27 -27.60 -18.12
C TRP A 9 -17.46 -27.32 -19.03
N GLY A 10 -18.28 -28.36 -19.21
CA GLY A 10 -19.50 -28.32 -20.02
C GLY A 10 -20.60 -27.52 -19.33
N GLY A 11 -21.34 -26.76 -20.15
CA GLY A 11 -22.57 -26.11 -19.74
C GLY A 11 -23.66 -27.12 -19.39
N GLY A 12 -24.39 -26.84 -18.32
CA GLY A 12 -25.66 -27.46 -17.98
C GLY A 12 -26.67 -26.35 -17.73
N GLY A 13 -27.68 -26.26 -18.59
CA GLY A 13 -28.80 -25.34 -18.46
C GLY A 13 -29.94 -25.89 -17.60
N GLY A 14 -30.82 -24.96 -17.20
CA GLY A 14 -32.11 -25.18 -16.54
C GLY A 14 -32.13 -24.58 -15.13
N GLY A 15 -33.06 -23.71 -14.72
CA GLY A 15 -34.25 -23.11 -15.34
C GLY A 15 -35.02 -22.35 -14.24
N GLY A 16 -35.65 -21.24 -14.61
CA GLY A 16 -36.88 -20.67 -14.04
C GLY A 16 -36.99 -20.33 -12.54
N GLY A 17 -37.17 -19.04 -12.24
CA GLY A 17 -37.78 -18.55 -11.00
C GLY A 17 -37.67 -17.04 -10.86
N GLY A 18 -38.76 -16.32 -11.15
CA GLY A 18 -38.82 -14.86 -11.17
C GLY A 18 -39.10 -14.20 -9.82
N GLY A 19 -38.99 -12.87 -9.82
CA GLY A 19 -39.66 -11.98 -8.87
C GLY A 19 -38.74 -10.98 -8.15
N GLY A 20 -39.07 -9.70 -8.28
CA GLY A 20 -38.73 -8.69 -7.27
C GLY A 20 -37.82 -7.56 -7.75
N GLY A 21 -38.43 -6.47 -8.21
CA GLY A 21 -37.74 -5.21 -8.47
C GLY A 21 -37.25 -4.54 -7.17
N GLY A 22 -36.10 -3.90 -7.27
CA GLY A 22 -35.55 -3.01 -6.26
C GLY A 22 -34.54 -2.11 -6.94
N GLY A 23 -34.90 -0.84 -7.14
CA GLY A 23 -34.02 0.18 -7.72
C GLY A 23 -32.84 0.45 -6.79
N GLY A 24 -31.70 -0.15 -7.10
CA GLY A 24 -30.40 0.26 -6.60
C GLY A 24 -29.68 0.96 -7.74
N GLY A 25 -29.54 2.28 -7.65
CA GLY A 25 -28.62 3.01 -8.52
C GLY A 25 -27.22 2.48 -8.28
N THR A 26 -26.71 1.71 -9.22
CA THR A 26 -25.29 1.36 -9.27
C THR A 26 -24.49 2.67 -9.30
N PRO A 27 -23.44 2.83 -8.49
CA PRO A 27 -22.57 4.00 -8.59
C PRO A 27 -22.02 4.02 -10.02
N SER A 28 -22.39 5.04 -10.78
CA SER A 28 -21.80 5.26 -12.10
C SER A 28 -20.35 5.66 -11.87
N TRP A 29 -19.44 4.74 -12.12
CA TRP A 29 -18.02 5.04 -12.19
C TRP A 29 -17.78 6.11 -13.27
N PRO A 30 -16.77 6.97 -13.13
CA PRO A 30 -16.39 7.92 -14.19
C PRO A 30 -16.15 7.15 -15.49
N ALA A 31 -16.63 7.67 -16.63
CA ALA A 31 -16.55 7.00 -17.94
C ALA A 31 -15.13 6.57 -18.38
N TRP A 32 -14.07 7.09 -17.74
CA TRP A 32 -12.68 6.66 -17.98
C TRP A 32 -12.29 5.38 -17.21
N MET A 33 -12.96 5.04 -16.11
CA MET A 33 -12.81 3.77 -15.39
C MET A 33 -13.51 2.59 -16.09
N ASP A 34 -14.40 2.87 -17.04
CA ASP A 34 -15.05 1.88 -17.92
C ASP A 34 -14.24 1.55 -19.18
N THR A 35 -12.96 1.94 -19.25
CA THR A 35 -12.08 1.40 -20.28
C THR A 35 -11.89 -0.09 -20.01
N PRO A 36 -12.36 -0.99 -20.90
CA PRO A 36 -12.52 -2.37 -20.53
C PRO A 36 -11.15 -3.02 -20.32
N LEU A 37 -11.00 -3.62 -19.14
CA LEU A 37 -10.05 -4.68 -18.84
C LEU A 37 -9.95 -5.62 -20.05
N LEU A 38 -8.78 -5.63 -20.71
CA LEU A 38 -8.35 -6.53 -21.78
C LEU A 38 -9.48 -7.01 -22.73
N THR A 39 -9.79 -6.25 -23.78
CA THR A 39 -10.82 -6.64 -24.76
C THR A 39 -10.22 -7.21 -26.04
N LEU A 40 -10.62 -8.43 -26.40
CA LEU A 40 -10.43 -8.96 -27.75
C LEU A 40 -11.43 -8.27 -28.69
N THR A 41 -10.93 -7.48 -29.64
CA THR A 41 -11.75 -6.75 -30.62
C THR A 41 -11.07 -6.71 -31.99
N THR A 42 -11.82 -6.34 -33.02
CA THR A 42 -11.28 -5.97 -34.34
C THR A 42 -10.94 -4.48 -34.38
N VAL A 43 -10.17 -4.06 -35.40
CA VAL A 43 -9.89 -2.63 -35.66
C VAL A 43 -11.19 -1.84 -35.87
N GLU A 44 -12.15 -2.41 -36.59
CA GLU A 44 -13.48 -1.81 -36.76
C GLU A 44 -14.22 -1.68 -35.43
N GLY A 45 -14.22 -2.74 -34.62
CA GLY A 45 -14.85 -2.73 -33.29
C GLY A 45 -14.23 -1.69 -32.34
N LEU A 46 -12.92 -1.43 -32.45
CA LEU A 46 -12.25 -0.37 -31.70
C LEU A 46 -12.79 1.02 -32.08
N LEU A 47 -12.93 1.29 -33.38
CA LEU A 47 -13.48 2.55 -33.89
C LEU A 47 -14.95 2.73 -33.50
N ASP A 48 -15.76 1.68 -33.61
CA ASP A 48 -17.18 1.72 -33.24
C ASP A 48 -17.40 2.01 -31.76
N ARG A 49 -16.56 1.44 -30.89
CA ARG A 49 -16.60 1.72 -29.46
C ARG A 49 -16.20 3.15 -29.15
N ALA A 50 -15.18 3.68 -29.82
CA ALA A 50 -14.78 5.08 -29.68
C ALA A 50 -15.90 6.04 -30.12
N ILE A 51 -16.55 5.78 -31.25
CA ILE A 51 -17.70 6.56 -31.75
C ILE A 51 -18.85 6.51 -30.74
N SER A 52 -19.26 5.31 -30.33
CA SER A 52 -20.38 5.11 -29.41
C SER A 52 -20.13 5.80 -28.06
N GLY A 53 -18.92 5.68 -27.52
CA GLY A 53 -18.55 6.32 -26.24
C GLY A 53 -18.53 7.85 -26.32
N LEU A 54 -18.10 8.43 -27.45
CA LEU A 54 -18.17 9.87 -27.64
C LEU A 54 -19.61 10.37 -27.84
N GLN A 55 -20.43 9.59 -28.54
CA GLN A 55 -21.79 9.96 -28.92
C GLN A 55 -22.81 9.86 -27.78
N GLN A 56 -22.63 8.92 -26.84
CA GLN A 56 -23.57 8.67 -25.73
C GLN A 56 -23.87 9.93 -24.91
N ASP A 57 -22.86 10.76 -24.63
CA ASP A 57 -22.99 11.94 -23.79
C ASP A 57 -23.24 13.24 -24.58
N GLN A 58 -23.33 13.19 -25.92
CA GLN A 58 -23.54 14.38 -26.74
C GLN A 58 -24.80 15.18 -26.35
N PRO A 59 -25.97 14.57 -26.04
CA PRO A 59 -27.14 15.33 -25.62
C PRO A 59 -26.91 16.17 -24.35
N HIS A 60 -26.11 15.66 -23.42
CA HIS A 60 -25.77 16.38 -22.20
C HIS A 60 -24.76 17.50 -22.47
N ARG A 61 -23.75 17.25 -23.31
CA ARG A 61 -22.74 18.24 -23.70
C ARG A 61 -23.35 19.41 -24.46
N GLN A 62 -24.28 19.16 -25.38
CA GLN A 62 -24.98 20.21 -26.13
C GLN A 62 -25.77 21.18 -25.23
N ALA A 63 -26.23 20.72 -24.05
CA ALA A 63 -26.95 21.55 -23.08
C ALA A 63 -26.04 22.43 -22.22
N LEU A 64 -24.78 22.01 -22.02
CA LEU A 64 -23.79 22.71 -21.19
C LEU A 64 -22.87 23.61 -22.01
N ASP A 65 -22.31 23.08 -23.10
CA ASP A 65 -21.33 23.73 -23.96
C ASP A 65 -21.51 23.25 -25.41
N ASN A 66 -22.13 24.12 -26.22
CA ASN A 66 -22.43 23.84 -27.62
C ASN A 66 -21.15 23.83 -28.49
N ASP A 67 -20.15 24.64 -28.16
CA ASP A 67 -18.91 24.71 -28.95
C ASP A 67 -18.09 23.43 -28.80
N LEU A 68 -17.96 22.92 -27.56
CA LEU A 68 -17.33 21.63 -27.31
C LEU A 68 -18.10 20.48 -27.98
N ALA A 69 -19.43 20.49 -27.91
CA ALA A 69 -20.25 19.47 -28.56
C ALA A 69 -20.05 19.43 -30.09
N ASN A 70 -20.00 20.59 -30.75
CA ASN A 70 -19.75 20.69 -32.19
C ASN A 70 -18.35 20.18 -32.58
N GLN A 71 -17.33 20.44 -31.75
CA GLN A 71 -15.98 19.90 -31.97
C GLN A 71 -15.95 18.37 -31.88
N ILE A 72 -16.69 17.81 -30.92
CA ILE A 72 -16.80 16.36 -30.74
C ILE A 72 -17.58 15.73 -31.90
N ASP A 73 -18.68 16.33 -32.35
CA ASP A 73 -19.42 15.86 -33.54
C ASP A 73 -18.54 15.85 -34.79
N ALA A 74 -17.73 16.90 -34.98
CA ALA A 74 -16.75 16.95 -36.08
C ALA A 74 -15.66 15.87 -35.95
N PHE A 75 -15.30 15.48 -34.73
CA PHE A 75 -14.35 14.39 -34.49
C PHE A 75 -14.98 13.01 -34.71
N ILE A 76 -16.23 12.80 -34.29
CA ILE A 76 -17.00 11.58 -34.57
C ILE A 76 -17.12 11.37 -36.08
N ALA A 77 -17.46 12.40 -36.83
CA ALA A 77 -17.53 12.33 -38.29
C ALA A 77 -16.19 11.94 -38.94
N LYS A 78 -15.06 12.35 -38.35
CA LYS A 78 -13.73 11.89 -38.80
C LYS A 78 -13.54 10.41 -38.52
N LEU A 79 -13.90 9.91 -37.34
CA LEU A 79 -13.82 8.48 -37.01
C LEU A 79 -14.70 7.62 -37.93
N GLU A 80 -15.90 8.09 -38.26
CA GLU A 80 -16.78 7.43 -39.24
C GLU A 80 -16.13 7.38 -40.63
N CYS A 81 -15.48 8.47 -41.07
CA CYS A 81 -14.74 8.47 -42.34
C CYS A 81 -13.56 7.47 -42.34
N LEU A 82 -12.88 7.29 -41.20
CA LEU A 82 -11.82 6.29 -41.05
C LEU A 82 -12.38 4.86 -41.09
N LYS A 83 -13.52 4.63 -40.45
CA LYS A 83 -14.22 3.34 -40.46
C LYS A 83 -14.61 2.92 -41.88
N GLU A 84 -15.14 3.85 -42.67
CA GLU A 84 -15.51 3.60 -44.07
C GLU A 84 -14.29 3.54 -45.02
N LEU A 85 -13.06 3.65 -44.50
CA LEU A 85 -11.82 3.61 -45.28
C LEU A 85 -11.77 4.64 -46.42
N LYS A 86 -12.49 5.77 -46.28
CA LYS A 86 -12.44 6.88 -47.25
C LYS A 86 -11.03 7.47 -47.36
N THR A 87 -10.28 7.41 -46.26
CA THR A 87 -8.89 7.86 -46.18
C THR A 87 -8.05 6.80 -45.47
N PRO A 88 -6.89 6.39 -46.02
CA PRO A 88 -5.98 5.50 -45.31
C PRO A 88 -5.44 6.18 -44.05
N PHE A 89 -5.24 5.40 -42.99
CA PHE A 89 -4.75 5.90 -41.71
C PHE A 89 -3.77 4.90 -41.09
N LYS A 90 -2.95 5.40 -40.16
CA LYS A 90 -2.00 4.61 -39.40
C LYS A 90 -2.55 4.39 -37.99
N LEU A 91 -2.76 3.13 -37.61
CA LEU A 91 -3.05 2.74 -36.24
C LEU A 91 -1.72 2.42 -35.53
N ILE A 92 -1.51 2.98 -34.35
CA ILE A 92 -0.34 2.70 -33.51
C ILE A 92 -0.87 2.17 -32.18
N LEU A 93 -0.52 0.94 -31.84
CA LEU A 93 -0.73 0.36 -30.51
C LEU A 93 0.62 0.36 -29.80
N ASP A 94 0.74 1.17 -28.75
CA ASP A 94 1.91 1.22 -27.88
C ASP A 94 1.53 0.64 -26.52
N ASP A 95 2.04 -0.56 -26.24
CA ASP A 95 1.76 -1.31 -25.02
C ASP A 95 3.07 -1.66 -24.32
N PRO A 96 3.43 -0.93 -23.24
CA PRO A 96 4.61 -1.22 -22.46
C PRO A 96 4.61 -2.64 -21.85
N SER A 97 3.45 -3.28 -21.67
CA SER A 97 3.37 -4.64 -21.14
C SER A 97 3.71 -5.71 -22.18
N GLY A 98 3.65 -5.38 -23.47
CA GLY A 98 3.91 -6.29 -24.58
C GLY A 98 2.85 -7.37 -24.80
N ASN A 99 1.63 -7.20 -24.26
CA ASN A 99 0.56 -8.20 -24.33
C ASN A 99 -0.48 -7.90 -25.42
N SER A 100 -0.43 -6.71 -26.03
CA SER A 100 -1.28 -6.31 -27.14
C SER A 100 -0.86 -7.00 -28.45
N PHE A 101 -1.85 -7.34 -29.27
CA PHE A 101 -1.64 -8.10 -30.50
C PHE A 101 -2.54 -7.60 -31.64
N ILE A 102 -1.99 -7.55 -32.86
CA ILE A 102 -2.73 -7.33 -34.11
C ILE A 102 -2.52 -8.57 -34.99
N GLU A 103 -3.62 -9.15 -35.46
CA GLU A 103 -3.57 -10.31 -36.35
C GLU A 103 -2.92 -9.95 -37.70
N ASN A 104 -2.01 -10.80 -38.17
CA ASN A 104 -1.49 -10.76 -39.53
C ASN A 104 -2.36 -11.68 -40.42
N PRO A 105 -3.23 -11.14 -41.30
CA PRO A 105 -4.11 -11.94 -42.15
C PRO A 105 -3.37 -12.72 -43.24
N ARG A 106 -2.08 -12.43 -43.48
CA ARG A 106 -1.22 -13.09 -44.49
C ARG A 106 -0.29 -14.15 -43.88
N ALA A 107 -0.46 -14.49 -42.60
CA ALA A 107 0.34 -15.50 -41.93
C ALA A 107 0.29 -16.86 -42.69
N PRO A 108 1.42 -17.60 -42.79
CA PRO A 108 2.71 -17.37 -42.13
C PRO A 108 3.63 -16.39 -42.86
N GLY A 109 3.21 -15.79 -43.98
CA GLY A 109 3.99 -14.80 -44.72
C GLY A 109 4.09 -13.45 -43.98
N PRO A 110 5.10 -12.62 -44.31
CA PRO A 110 5.22 -11.29 -43.74
C PRO A 110 4.11 -10.37 -44.25
N ASP A 111 3.59 -9.53 -43.37
CA ASP A 111 2.64 -8.47 -43.72
C ASP A 111 3.41 -7.17 -43.99
N PRO A 112 3.38 -6.60 -45.21
CA PRO A 112 4.09 -5.37 -45.53
C PRO A 112 3.51 -4.13 -44.83
N ASP A 113 2.24 -4.18 -44.41
CA ASP A 113 1.52 -3.05 -43.84
C ASP A 113 1.56 -3.05 -42.29
N LEU A 114 2.05 -4.13 -41.67
CA LEU A 114 2.20 -4.28 -40.22
C LEU A 114 3.66 -4.24 -39.80
N HIS A 115 4.03 -3.25 -38.98
CA HIS A 115 5.37 -3.12 -38.41
C HIS A 115 5.33 -3.25 -36.88
N VAL A 116 6.04 -4.24 -36.35
CA VAL A 116 6.15 -4.50 -34.91
C VAL A 116 7.57 -4.20 -34.43
N SER A 117 7.71 -3.29 -33.47
CA SER A 117 9.00 -2.94 -32.84
C SER A 117 8.97 -3.18 -31.34
N TRP A 118 10.02 -3.79 -30.82
CA TRP A 118 10.23 -4.00 -29.39
C TRP A 118 11.15 -2.91 -28.83
N TYR A 119 10.87 -2.44 -27.63
CA TYR A 119 11.67 -1.42 -26.94
C TYR A 119 11.90 -1.78 -25.47
N GLN A 120 12.96 -1.23 -24.87
CA GLN A 120 13.19 -1.32 -23.43
C GLN A 120 12.35 -0.27 -22.72
N ARG A 121 11.58 -0.69 -21.72
CA ARG A 121 10.70 0.20 -20.94
C ARG A 121 11.49 1.27 -20.23
N SER A 122 10.87 2.45 -20.09
CA SER A 122 11.35 3.50 -19.20
C SER A 122 10.94 3.22 -17.75
N HIS A 123 11.62 3.86 -16.80
CA HIS A 123 11.26 3.78 -15.37
C HIS A 123 9.80 4.18 -15.10
N GLU A 124 9.30 5.22 -15.77
CA GLU A 124 7.89 5.63 -15.66
C GLU A 124 6.92 4.55 -16.17
N GLN A 125 7.29 3.83 -17.23
CA GLN A 125 6.49 2.72 -17.75
C GLN A 125 6.51 1.53 -16.79
N ASP A 126 7.66 1.20 -16.20
CA ASP A 126 7.78 0.16 -15.18
C ASP A 126 6.92 0.50 -13.95
N MET A 127 7.00 1.73 -13.43
CA MET A 127 6.16 2.18 -12.32
C MET A 127 4.66 2.06 -12.63
N LYS A 128 4.22 2.47 -13.83
CA LYS A 128 2.81 2.35 -14.26
C LYS A 128 2.33 0.90 -14.33
N LEU A 129 3.23 -0.03 -14.66
CA LEU A 129 2.95 -1.46 -14.69
C LEU A 129 3.09 -2.12 -13.31
N GLY A 130 3.41 -1.36 -12.25
CA GLY A 130 3.67 -1.91 -10.92
C GLY A 130 4.97 -2.71 -10.82
N ILE A 131 5.85 -2.55 -11.80
CA ILE A 131 7.16 -3.20 -11.84
C ILE A 131 8.11 -2.32 -11.04
N GLN A 132 8.32 -2.66 -9.76
CA GLN A 132 9.38 -2.05 -8.99
C GLN A 132 10.69 -2.74 -9.29
N VAL A 133 11.61 -2.01 -9.93
CA VAL A 133 13.02 -2.40 -9.97
C VAL A 133 13.56 -2.15 -8.57
N CYS A 134 13.49 -3.17 -7.72
CA CYS A 134 14.23 -3.15 -6.47
C CYS A 134 15.70 -3.22 -6.83
N ASP A 135 16.43 -2.12 -6.66
CA ASP A 135 17.90 -2.18 -6.69
C ASP A 135 18.35 -3.30 -5.75
N GLU A 136 19.19 -4.19 -6.28
CA GLU A 136 19.75 -5.38 -5.64
C GLU A 136 20.84 -5.02 -4.61
N ASP A 137 20.77 -3.84 -3.99
CA ASP A 137 21.73 -3.41 -2.97
C ASP A 137 21.31 -3.94 -1.59
N VAL A 138 21.22 -5.26 -1.47
CA VAL A 138 21.10 -5.94 -0.17
C VAL A 138 22.51 -6.30 0.28
N LEU A 139 23.01 -5.57 1.28
CA LEU A 139 24.29 -5.87 1.91
C LEU A 139 24.13 -7.10 2.81
N SER A 140 24.94 -8.14 2.60
CA SER A 140 24.96 -9.33 3.45
C SER A 140 26.24 -9.38 4.25
N PHE A 141 26.14 -9.69 5.54
CA PHE A 141 27.31 -9.95 6.38
C PHE A 141 27.05 -11.09 7.37
N PRO A 142 28.10 -11.89 7.68
CA PRO A 142 28.00 -12.93 8.69
C PRO A 142 27.95 -12.33 10.10
N THR A 143 27.03 -12.81 10.93
CA THR A 143 26.89 -12.48 12.35
C THR A 143 26.63 -13.74 13.17
N ASN A 144 26.54 -13.62 14.49
CA ASN A 144 26.08 -14.69 15.36
C ASN A 144 24.60 -14.53 15.66
N CYS A 145 23.87 -15.64 15.70
CA CYS A 145 22.46 -15.66 16.08
C CYS A 145 22.31 -15.23 17.55
N PRO A 146 21.43 -14.27 17.88
CA PRO A 146 21.24 -13.81 19.26
C PRO A 146 20.67 -14.89 20.19
N GLU A 147 20.00 -15.90 19.64
CA GLU A 147 19.37 -16.98 20.41
C GLU A 147 20.34 -18.15 20.69
N CYS A 148 21.01 -18.67 19.65
CA CYS A 148 21.81 -19.89 19.75
C CYS A 148 23.32 -19.67 19.54
N ASN A 149 23.73 -18.44 19.25
CA ASN A 149 25.10 -18.04 18.96
C ASN A 149 25.77 -18.79 17.79
N ALA A 150 25.00 -19.54 16.99
CA ALA A 150 25.48 -20.14 15.75
C ALA A 150 25.72 -19.05 14.69
N SER A 151 26.62 -19.32 13.74
CA SER A 151 26.85 -18.43 12.61
C SER A 151 25.55 -18.30 11.78
N ALA A 152 25.13 -17.06 11.55
CA ALA A 152 23.97 -16.68 10.78
C ALA A 152 24.33 -15.55 9.82
N GLU A 153 23.52 -15.36 8.78
CA GLU A 153 23.68 -14.27 7.82
C GLU A 153 22.62 -13.20 8.12
N THR A 154 23.05 -11.94 8.16
CA THR A 154 22.16 -10.79 8.27
C THR A 154 22.17 -10.04 6.95
N HIS A 155 20.98 -9.84 6.40
CA HIS A 155 20.74 -9.03 5.22
C HIS A 155 20.32 -7.64 5.66
N MET A 156 21.03 -6.63 5.16
CA MET A 156 20.82 -5.22 5.44
C MET A 156 20.40 -4.52 4.16
N LYS A 157 19.30 -3.77 4.22
CA LYS A 157 18.87 -2.89 3.13
C LYS A 157 18.58 -1.50 3.67
N LEU A 158 19.19 -0.49 3.06
CA LEU A 158 18.80 0.90 3.26
C LEU A 158 17.56 1.17 2.41
N VAL A 159 16.48 1.60 3.05
CA VAL A 159 15.20 1.89 2.41
C VAL A 159 14.82 3.33 2.72
N GLN A 160 14.59 4.12 1.68
CA GLN A 160 13.92 5.41 1.82
C GLN A 160 12.42 5.17 1.71
N ILE A 161 11.72 5.23 2.85
CA ILE A 161 10.26 5.11 2.88
C ILE A 161 9.69 6.50 2.55
N PRO A 162 8.81 6.66 1.54
CA PRO A 162 8.18 7.95 1.27
C PRO A 162 7.55 8.58 2.52
N HIS A 163 7.76 9.88 2.74
CA HIS A 163 7.33 10.62 3.94
C HIS A 163 8.01 10.21 5.26
N PHE A 164 8.90 9.23 5.24
CA PHE A 164 9.70 8.79 6.38
C PHE A 164 11.19 8.84 6.01
N LYS A 165 12.08 8.99 6.98
CA LYS A 165 13.52 9.12 6.65
C LYS A 165 14.09 7.80 6.16
N GLU A 166 15.35 7.83 5.78
CA GLU A 166 16.12 6.63 5.49
C GLU A 166 16.14 5.70 6.71
N VAL A 167 15.71 4.45 6.50
CA VAL A 167 15.73 3.37 7.49
C VAL A 167 16.63 2.24 7.01
N VAL A 168 17.22 1.53 7.97
CA VAL A 168 18.01 0.34 7.73
C VAL A 168 17.20 -0.85 8.22
N ILE A 169 16.81 -1.73 7.30
CA ILE A 169 16.14 -2.99 7.61
C ILE A 169 17.21 -4.06 7.71
N MET A 170 17.31 -4.71 8.87
CA MET A 170 18.22 -5.80 9.14
C MET A 170 17.43 -7.09 9.38
N ALA A 171 17.55 -8.05 8.48
CA ALA A 171 16.88 -9.34 8.57
C ALA A 171 17.91 -10.44 8.84
N THR A 172 17.79 -11.12 9.98
CA THR A 172 18.66 -12.26 10.32
C THR A 172 17.85 -13.54 10.26
N ASN A 173 18.33 -14.54 9.51
CA ASN A 173 17.71 -15.86 9.43
C ASN A 173 18.72 -16.94 9.80
N CYS A 174 18.51 -17.59 10.95
CA CYS A 174 19.41 -18.63 11.43
C CYS A 174 18.99 -20.00 10.90
N GLY A 175 19.84 -20.62 10.08
CA GLY A 175 19.61 -21.98 9.57
C GLY A 175 19.71 -23.08 10.63
N ALA A 176 20.33 -22.83 11.79
CA ALA A 176 20.56 -23.82 12.83
C ALA A 176 19.36 -24.00 13.78
N CYS A 177 18.81 -22.89 14.29
CA CYS A 177 17.67 -22.92 15.22
C CYS A 177 16.35 -22.41 14.62
N GLY A 178 16.37 -21.87 13.39
CA GLY A 178 15.19 -21.30 12.74
C GLY A 178 14.79 -19.91 13.24
N HIS A 179 15.62 -19.27 14.07
CA HIS A 179 15.36 -17.92 14.57
C HIS A 179 15.36 -16.90 13.43
N ARG A 180 14.34 -16.04 13.41
CA ARG A 180 14.15 -14.97 12.41
C ARG A 180 13.93 -13.65 13.11
N THR A 181 14.68 -12.63 12.74
CA THR A 181 14.48 -11.26 13.20
C THR A 181 14.40 -10.32 12.02
N ASN A 182 13.50 -9.33 12.12
CA ASN A 182 13.43 -8.19 11.23
C ASN A 182 13.53 -6.95 12.13
N GLU A 183 14.74 -6.41 12.24
CA GLU A 183 15.01 -5.19 12.98
C GLU A 183 14.97 -4.00 12.02
N VAL A 184 14.34 -2.91 12.43
CA VAL A 184 14.34 -1.66 11.66
C VAL A 184 15.00 -0.59 12.50
N LYS A 185 16.08 -0.01 11.98
CA LYS A 185 16.82 1.07 12.63
C LYS A 185 16.70 2.34 11.80
N ALA A 186 16.71 3.49 12.46
CA ALA A 186 16.83 4.76 11.76
C ALA A 186 18.23 4.85 11.11
N GLY A 187 18.30 5.12 9.81
CA GLY A 187 19.56 5.30 9.08
C GLY A 187 20.16 6.70 9.22
N GLY A 188 19.33 7.69 9.60
CA GLY A 188 19.75 9.07 9.83
C GLY A 188 20.12 9.39 11.28
N GLY A 189 20.76 10.54 11.49
CA GLY A 189 21.00 11.09 12.82
C GLY A 189 19.71 11.48 13.56
N VAL A 190 19.81 11.69 14.87
CA VAL A 190 18.67 12.15 15.67
C VAL A 190 18.25 13.56 15.24
N GLU A 191 16.96 13.76 15.04
CA GLU A 191 16.42 15.05 14.63
C GLU A 191 16.63 16.15 15.66
N LEU A 192 16.75 17.39 15.18
CA LEU A 192 16.86 18.56 16.04
C LEU A 192 15.64 18.71 16.97
N LYS A 193 14.44 18.41 16.49
CA LYS A 193 13.19 18.50 17.27
C LYS A 193 12.63 17.12 17.61
N GLY A 194 12.00 17.04 18.78
CA GLY A 194 11.13 15.92 19.13
C GLY A 194 9.85 15.99 18.31
N LYS A 195 9.23 14.84 18.06
CA LYS A 195 7.97 14.74 17.33
C LYS A 195 6.93 14.01 18.19
N ARG A 196 5.74 14.56 18.29
CA ARG A 196 4.57 13.93 18.91
C ARG A 196 3.50 13.76 17.83
N ILE A 197 3.06 12.52 17.66
CA ILE A 197 2.05 12.11 16.69
C ILE A 197 0.82 11.69 17.49
N ALA A 198 -0.31 12.35 17.26
CA ALA A 198 -1.59 12.02 17.84
C ALA A 198 -2.55 11.62 16.72
N LEU A 199 -3.03 10.37 16.77
CA LEU A 199 -4.01 9.85 15.81
C LEU A 199 -5.32 9.61 16.56
N HIS A 200 -6.39 10.23 16.08
CA HIS A 200 -7.74 9.90 16.54
C HIS A 200 -8.29 8.77 15.67
N VAL A 201 -8.25 7.55 16.20
CA VAL A 201 -8.72 6.35 15.49
C VAL A 201 -10.24 6.41 15.43
N THR A 202 -10.79 6.61 14.23
CA THR A 202 -12.24 6.71 14.02
C THR A 202 -12.80 5.57 13.18
N ASP A 203 -11.99 5.00 12.29
CA ASP A 203 -12.39 3.96 11.37
C ASP A 203 -11.54 2.69 11.50
N VAL A 204 -12.10 1.55 11.10
CA VAL A 204 -11.38 0.27 11.05
C VAL A 204 -10.20 0.32 10.09
N THR A 205 -10.27 1.12 9.01
CA THR A 205 -9.15 1.30 8.09
C THR A 205 -7.90 1.83 8.78
N ASP A 206 -8.05 2.59 9.87
CA ASP A 206 -6.92 3.11 10.63
C ASP A 206 -6.07 1.98 11.21
N MET A 207 -6.67 0.84 11.59
CA MET A 207 -5.96 -0.32 12.15
C MET A 207 -4.93 -0.92 11.18
N SER A 208 -5.16 -0.76 9.87
CA SER A 208 -4.25 -1.23 8.82
C SER A 208 -3.11 -0.26 8.51
N ARG A 209 -3.03 0.90 9.17
CA ARG A 209 -1.96 1.87 8.96
C ARG A 209 -0.62 1.29 9.39
N ASP A 210 0.37 1.45 8.53
CA ASP A 210 1.75 1.15 8.83
C ASP A 210 2.28 2.09 9.92
N LEU A 211 2.92 1.50 10.93
CA LEU A 211 3.52 2.18 12.06
C LEU A 211 4.95 1.68 12.26
N LEU A 212 5.89 2.63 12.33
CA LEU A 212 7.24 2.38 12.79
C LEU A 212 7.44 2.97 14.18
N LYS A 213 7.65 2.11 15.18
CA LYS A 213 7.94 2.55 16.55
C LYS A 213 9.45 2.55 16.78
N SER A 214 10.04 3.71 17.08
CA SER A 214 11.43 3.77 17.53
C SER A 214 11.59 3.25 18.96
N ASP A 215 12.81 2.86 19.33
CA ASP A 215 13.12 2.43 20.70
C ASP A 215 12.91 3.55 21.71
N THR A 216 13.14 4.80 21.32
CA THR A 216 13.00 5.98 22.17
C THR A 216 11.57 6.53 22.24
N CYS A 217 10.62 5.94 21.49
CA CYS A 217 9.24 6.38 21.45
C CYS A 217 8.43 5.73 22.58
N ALA A 218 7.68 6.55 23.32
CA ALA A 218 6.63 6.12 24.23
C ALA A 218 5.27 6.10 23.51
N VAL A 219 4.41 5.16 23.87
CA VAL A 219 3.04 5.04 23.34
C VAL A 219 2.06 5.27 24.48
N LEU A 220 1.10 6.17 24.28
CA LEU A 220 0.07 6.51 25.26
C LEU A 220 -1.30 6.31 24.63
N ILE A 221 -2.20 5.61 25.33
CA ILE A 221 -3.62 5.49 24.99
C ILE A 221 -4.44 6.03 26.17
N PRO A 222 -4.82 7.33 26.15
CA PRO A 222 -5.48 8.00 27.28
C PRO A 222 -6.79 7.35 27.72
N GLU A 223 -7.59 6.86 26.76
CA GLU A 223 -8.88 6.21 27.01
C GLU A 223 -8.73 4.92 27.82
N LEU A 224 -7.55 4.31 27.79
CA LEU A 224 -7.24 3.04 28.44
C LEU A 224 -6.26 3.21 29.61
N ASP A 225 -5.87 4.46 29.93
CA ASP A 225 -4.85 4.79 30.94
C ASP A 225 -3.56 3.96 30.75
N LEU A 226 -3.23 3.67 29.48
CA LEU A 226 -2.11 2.82 29.11
C LEU A 226 -0.93 3.69 28.69
N GLU A 227 0.19 3.53 29.38
CA GLU A 227 1.47 4.13 29.02
C GLU A 227 2.54 3.04 28.83
N LEU A 228 3.16 3.04 27.65
CA LEU A 228 4.30 2.19 27.32
C LEU A 228 5.54 3.06 27.19
N GLY A 229 6.47 2.89 28.12
CA GLY A 229 7.70 3.66 28.15
C GLY A 229 8.65 3.36 26.98
N PRO A 230 9.69 4.19 26.82
CA PRO A 230 10.79 3.93 25.89
C PRO A 230 11.39 2.52 26.10
N GLY A 231 11.76 1.84 25.03
CA GLY A 231 12.30 0.48 25.03
C GLY A 231 11.25 -0.64 24.96
N ALA A 232 9.99 -0.37 25.34
CA ALA A 232 8.91 -1.36 25.20
C ALA A 232 8.47 -1.48 23.73
N LEU A 233 8.50 -2.69 23.16
CA LEU A 233 8.10 -2.99 21.77
C LEU A 233 8.76 -2.09 20.69
N GLY A 234 9.94 -1.54 20.98
CA GLY A 234 10.65 -0.65 20.05
C GLY A 234 11.32 -1.37 18.88
N GLY A 235 11.73 -0.60 17.86
CA GLY A 235 12.60 -1.05 16.77
C GLY A 235 11.89 -1.93 15.73
N ARG A 236 10.56 -1.85 15.67
CA ARG A 236 9.70 -2.71 14.85
C ARG A 236 8.83 -1.91 13.91
N PHE A 237 8.73 -2.41 12.69
CA PHE A 237 7.72 -2.02 11.72
C PHE A 237 6.53 -2.98 11.83
N SER A 238 5.33 -2.43 12.03
CA SER A 238 4.10 -3.18 12.24
C SER A 238 2.92 -2.34 11.71
N THR A 239 1.72 -2.90 11.71
CA THR A 239 0.48 -2.10 11.62
C THR A 239 0.03 -1.63 13.01
N LEU A 240 -0.90 -0.67 13.09
CA LEU A 240 -1.57 -0.31 14.34
C LEU A 240 -2.22 -1.53 15.02
N GLU A 241 -2.90 -2.36 14.25
CA GLU A 241 -3.46 -3.63 14.73
C GLU A 241 -2.38 -4.52 15.35
N GLY A 242 -1.28 -4.74 14.62
CA GLY A 242 -0.18 -5.57 15.10
C GLY A 242 0.45 -5.03 16.38
N LEU A 243 0.55 -3.69 16.52
CA LEU A 243 1.03 -3.07 17.75
C LEU A 243 0.07 -3.37 18.91
N LEU A 244 -1.23 -3.17 18.74
CA LEU A 244 -2.23 -3.44 19.78
C LEU A 244 -2.27 -4.91 20.20
N LEU A 245 -2.14 -5.85 19.26
CA LEU A 245 -2.03 -7.27 19.56
C LEU A 245 -0.78 -7.59 20.37
N ASN A 246 0.37 -7.00 20.03
CA ASN A 246 1.60 -7.16 20.80
C ASN A 246 1.47 -6.58 22.21
N ILE A 247 0.79 -5.44 22.36
CA ILE A 247 0.50 -4.83 23.68
C ILE A 247 -0.38 -5.77 24.49
N ARG A 248 -1.45 -6.30 23.91
CA ARG A 248 -2.32 -7.30 24.55
C ARG A 248 -1.51 -8.52 25.02
N ASP A 249 -0.61 -9.02 24.18
CA ASP A 249 0.19 -10.20 24.52
C ASP A 249 1.19 -9.89 25.66
N LEU A 250 1.78 -8.69 25.70
CA LEU A 250 2.59 -8.24 26.84
C LEU A 250 1.77 -8.14 28.14
N VAL A 251 0.59 -7.55 28.07
CA VAL A 251 -0.35 -7.45 29.20
C VAL A 251 -0.73 -8.83 29.71
N ARG A 252 -1.03 -9.78 28.82
CA ARG A 252 -1.33 -11.18 29.19
C ARG A 252 -0.13 -11.92 29.79
N LEU A 253 1.10 -11.53 29.41
CA LEU A 253 2.31 -12.06 30.02
C LEU A 253 2.53 -11.50 31.42
N TRP A 254 2.20 -10.23 31.68
CA TRP A 254 2.19 -9.65 33.02
C TRP A 254 1.20 -10.35 33.95
N ASP A 255 -0.01 -10.66 33.47
CA ASP A 255 -1.00 -11.46 34.23
C ASP A 255 -0.47 -12.85 34.66
N LYS A 256 0.51 -13.40 33.92
CA LYS A 256 1.09 -14.73 34.16
C LYS A 256 2.41 -14.68 34.92
N ASN A 257 3.02 -13.51 35.08
CA ASN A 257 4.30 -13.33 35.76
C ASN A 257 4.10 -12.69 37.15
N PRO A 258 3.99 -13.49 38.22
CA PRO A 258 3.76 -13.01 39.59
C PRO A 258 4.95 -12.26 40.23
N PHE A 259 6.01 -11.92 39.47
CA PHE A 259 7.21 -11.26 39.98
C PHE A 259 7.16 -9.72 39.96
N THR A 260 6.09 -9.13 39.42
CA THR A 260 5.88 -7.67 39.36
C THR A 260 4.86 -7.14 40.37
N ILE A 261 4.31 -7.97 41.26
CA ILE A 261 3.23 -7.58 42.17
C ILE A 261 3.78 -7.40 43.59
N GLY A 262 4.00 -6.14 43.97
CA GLY A 262 4.64 -5.76 45.23
C GLY A 262 3.89 -4.73 46.05
N ASP A 263 2.81 -4.12 45.53
CA ASP A 263 2.06 -3.12 46.28
C ASP A 263 0.52 -3.28 46.17
N SER A 264 -0.18 -2.59 47.07
CA SER A 264 -1.62 -2.70 47.24
C SER A 264 -2.44 -2.01 46.13
N GLY A 265 -1.81 -1.40 45.11
CA GLY A 265 -2.46 -0.78 43.95
C GLY A 265 -2.70 -1.75 42.78
N ASP A 266 -2.06 -2.92 42.79
CA ASP A 266 -2.05 -3.88 41.67
C ASP A 266 -3.39 -4.55 41.35
N VAL A 267 -4.32 -4.62 42.31
CA VAL A 267 -5.61 -5.31 42.10
C VAL A 267 -6.50 -4.53 41.13
N ASP A 268 -6.47 -3.19 41.22
CA ASP A 268 -7.23 -2.30 40.34
C ASP A 268 -6.61 -2.25 38.92
N MET A 269 -5.26 -2.31 38.83
CA MET A 269 -4.55 -2.37 37.55
C MET A 269 -4.80 -3.71 36.84
N ALA A 270 -4.78 -4.84 37.56
CA ALA A 270 -5.09 -6.16 37.00
C ALA A 270 -6.54 -6.29 36.52
N GLU A 271 -7.51 -5.66 37.19
CA GLU A 271 -8.90 -5.59 36.71
C GLU A 271 -9.03 -4.73 35.45
N LYS A 272 -8.33 -3.59 35.39
CA LYS A 272 -8.26 -2.74 34.18
C LYS A 272 -7.57 -3.46 33.01
N LEU A 273 -6.48 -4.18 33.26
CA LEU A 273 -5.75 -4.98 32.27
C LEU A 273 -6.60 -6.14 31.73
N LYS A 274 -7.42 -6.78 32.58
CA LYS A 274 -8.40 -7.78 32.14
C LYS A 274 -9.53 -7.18 31.32
N ARG A 275 -10.04 -6.00 31.70
CA ARG A 275 -11.05 -5.26 30.93
C ARG A 275 -10.49 -4.89 29.56
N PHE A 276 -9.27 -4.37 29.52
CA PHE A 276 -8.52 -4.05 28.30
C PHE A 276 -8.31 -5.28 27.39
N GLY A 277 -7.96 -6.43 27.97
CA GLY A 277 -7.83 -7.68 27.22
C GLY A 277 -9.13 -8.11 26.54
N CYS A 278 -10.29 -7.85 27.17
CA CYS A 278 -11.61 -8.13 26.59
C CYS A 278 -12.05 -7.07 25.58
N GLU A 279 -11.80 -5.78 25.85
CA GLU A 279 -12.10 -4.67 24.94
C GLU A 279 -11.30 -4.78 23.63
N ILE A 280 -10.03 -5.20 23.69
CA ILE A 280 -9.22 -5.51 22.49
C ILE A 280 -9.75 -6.75 21.76
N ASP A 281 -10.24 -7.77 22.46
CA ASP A 281 -10.76 -8.99 21.83
C ASP A 281 -12.08 -8.72 21.07
N GLU A 282 -12.97 -7.85 21.58
CA GLU A 282 -14.18 -7.41 20.86
C GLU A 282 -13.84 -6.62 19.59
N VAL A 283 -12.86 -5.74 19.69
CA VAL A 283 -12.30 -4.98 18.56
C VAL A 283 -11.71 -5.98 17.55
N GLY A 284 -10.88 -6.93 18.02
CA GLY A 284 -10.20 -8.00 17.27
C GLY A 284 -11.09 -8.91 16.40
N THR A 285 -12.25 -9.34 16.91
CA THR A 285 -13.12 -10.30 16.20
C THR A 285 -13.87 -9.73 15.00
N THR A 286 -13.96 -8.41 14.87
CA THR A 286 -14.73 -7.74 13.80
C THR A 286 -13.90 -7.51 12.52
N PHE A 287 -12.59 -7.81 12.55
CA PHE A 287 -11.61 -7.33 11.57
C PHE A 287 -11.29 -8.26 10.38
N ILE A 288 -11.89 -9.46 10.30
CA ILE A 288 -11.55 -10.43 9.23
C ILE A 288 -12.17 -10.07 7.87
N HIS A 289 -13.01 -9.05 7.78
CA HIS A 289 -13.65 -8.66 6.54
C HIS A 289 -13.41 -7.19 6.24
N LEU A 290 -12.80 -6.93 5.08
CA LEU A 290 -12.73 -5.67 4.32
C LEU A 290 -11.35 -4.98 4.37
N LEU A 291 -10.50 -5.41 3.41
CA LEU A 291 -9.32 -4.70 2.95
C LEU A 291 -9.73 -3.66 1.90
N TRP A 292 -9.50 -2.36 2.16
CA TRP A 292 -8.55 -1.52 1.43
C TRP A 292 -8.75 -0.01 1.69
N ASN A 293 -7.60 0.68 1.54
CA ASN A 293 -7.38 2.09 1.19
C ASN A 293 -7.17 3.06 2.37
N VAL A 294 -5.93 3.52 2.54
CA VAL A 294 -5.63 4.74 3.29
C VAL A 294 -4.93 5.69 2.33
N CYS A 295 -5.59 6.81 2.07
CA CYS A 295 -5.21 7.83 1.10
C CYS A 295 -3.83 8.43 1.38
N ALA A 296 -3.05 8.58 0.31
CA ALA A 296 -2.07 9.65 0.13
C ALA A 296 -2.40 10.29 -1.23
N PRO A 297 -2.53 11.63 -1.34
CA PRO A 297 -1.59 12.62 -0.78
C PRO A 297 -2.23 13.76 0.06
N ASP A 298 -3.50 13.70 0.42
CA ASP A 298 -4.17 14.78 1.17
C ASP A 298 -3.88 14.73 2.68
N PRO A 299 -3.78 15.88 3.37
CA PRO A 299 -3.54 15.93 4.81
C PRO A 299 -4.68 15.24 5.57
N ASP A 300 -4.31 14.27 6.40
CA ASP A 300 -5.26 13.48 7.16
C ASP A 300 -5.87 14.30 8.32
N PRO A 301 -7.20 14.54 8.33
CA PRO A 301 -7.86 15.32 9.37
C PRO A 301 -7.83 14.65 10.75
N ALA A 302 -7.62 13.34 10.82
CA ALA A 302 -7.56 12.58 12.06
C ALA A 302 -6.15 12.48 12.67
N LEU A 303 -5.12 12.92 11.92
CA LEU A 303 -3.71 12.84 12.32
C LEU A 303 -3.14 14.23 12.61
N THR A 304 -2.72 14.44 13.85
CA THR A 304 -2.00 15.66 14.26
C THR A 304 -0.54 15.36 14.55
N VAL A 305 0.36 16.03 13.84
CA VAL A 305 1.81 15.93 14.06
C VAL A 305 2.30 17.26 14.64
N THR A 306 2.93 17.21 15.80
CA THR A 306 3.50 18.37 16.49
C THR A 306 4.99 18.17 16.73
N ASP A 307 5.79 19.16 16.35
CA ASP A 307 7.22 19.18 16.64
C ASP A 307 7.48 20.04 17.89
N TYR A 308 8.31 19.55 18.80
CA TYR A 308 8.63 20.23 20.06
C TYR A 308 10.15 20.27 20.32
N GLU A 309 10.59 21.27 21.09
CA GLU A 309 11.98 21.33 21.56
C GLU A 309 12.18 20.36 22.73
N ARG A 310 13.19 19.51 22.61
CA ARG A 310 13.47 18.45 23.58
C ARG A 310 14.03 19.06 24.86
N THR A 311 13.62 18.50 26.00
CA THR A 311 14.15 18.91 27.31
C THR A 311 15.61 18.52 27.46
N PHE A 312 16.30 19.11 28.44
CA PHE A 312 17.70 18.76 28.74
C PHE A 312 17.88 17.26 29.01
N GLU A 313 17.01 16.68 29.84
CA GLU A 313 17.04 15.24 30.17
C GLU A 313 16.86 14.37 28.92
N GLN A 314 15.93 14.72 28.04
CA GLN A 314 15.75 14.01 26.76
C GLN A 314 16.97 14.14 25.85
N ASN A 315 17.65 15.29 25.85
CA ASN A 315 18.88 15.48 25.10
C ASN A 315 20.04 14.68 25.70
N GLU A 316 20.08 14.51 27.01
CA GLU A 316 21.09 13.71 27.72
C GLU A 316 20.90 12.21 27.44
N GLU A 317 19.67 11.70 27.54
CA GLU A 317 19.33 10.31 27.21
C GLU A 317 19.67 9.93 25.76
N LEU A 318 19.54 10.89 24.84
CA LEU A 318 19.88 10.73 23.43
C LEU A 318 21.37 11.01 23.13
N GLY A 319 22.17 11.40 24.12
CA GLY A 319 23.59 11.70 23.97
C GLY A 319 23.89 12.98 23.18
N LEU A 320 22.94 13.91 23.09
CA LEU A 320 23.01 15.11 22.26
C LEU A 320 23.46 16.36 23.01
N THR A 321 23.55 16.31 24.33
CA THR A 321 23.98 17.43 25.17
C THR A 321 25.37 17.95 24.80
N GLY A 322 26.29 17.05 24.41
CA GLY A 322 27.63 17.44 23.94
C GLY A 322 27.64 18.08 22.55
N LEU A 323 26.77 17.62 21.64
CA LEU A 323 26.70 18.12 20.25
C LEU A 323 26.02 19.50 20.16
N LEU A 324 25.05 19.78 21.03
CA LEU A 324 24.37 21.08 21.08
C LEU A 324 25.23 22.17 21.75
N ALA A 325 26.14 21.80 22.66
CA ALA A 325 27.04 22.75 23.33
C ALA A 325 28.13 23.31 22.40
N GLU A 326 28.58 22.54 21.40
CA GLU A 326 29.57 22.99 20.41
C GLU A 326 28.96 23.90 19.33
N GLY A 327 27.64 23.83 19.11
CA GLY A 327 26.92 24.66 18.14
C GLY A 327 26.63 26.09 18.60
N THR A 328 26.82 26.41 19.88
CA THR A 328 26.56 27.74 20.45
C THR A 328 27.78 28.66 20.53
N SER A 329 28.94 28.25 19.99
CA SER A 329 30.15 29.07 19.92
C SER A 329 30.52 29.41 18.47
N ALA A 330 29.61 30.06 17.75
CA ALA A 330 29.90 30.76 16.50
C ALA A 330 28.86 31.87 16.26
N GLU A 331 28.96 32.93 17.05
CA GLU A 331 28.55 34.29 16.64
C GLU A 331 29.79 35.06 16.16
#